data_AF-A0A843I4J4-F1
#
_entry.id   AF-A0A843I4J4-F1
#
_cell.length_a   1.000
_cell.length_b   1.000
_cell.length_c   1.000
_cell.angle_alpha   90.00
_cell.angle_beta   90.00
_cell.angle_gamma   90.00
#
_symmetry.space_group_name_H-M   'P 1'
#
loop_
_entity.id
_entity.type
_entity.pdbx_description
1 polymer ?
#
loop_
_entity_poly.entity_id
_entity_poly.type
_entity_poly.pdbx_seq_one_letter_code
_entity_poly.pdbx_strand_id
1 'polypeptide(L)'
;MRTEATGNSQIEVHASATVLRDRAEITVNVFCIAAGCPSLVLLYLNGPGKATVRHERDVKTLSPGDGVVVNNCMCTHPEFFEVRVDRKGVYAFAAIVGKIEGDVIKSYDQANILLVFN
;
A
#
# COMPACT_ATOMS: atom_id res chain seq x y z
N MET A 1 -10.89 10.50 20.57
CA MET A 1 -10.03 11.57 20.02
C MET A 1 -10.64 11.94 18.67
N ARG A 2 -11.18 13.15 18.51
CA ARG A 2 -11.80 13.60 17.25
C ARG A 2 -10.69 14.15 16.35
N THR A 3 -10.50 13.54 15.19
CA THR A 3 -9.60 14.05 14.15
C THR A 3 -10.41 15.03 13.30
N GLU A 4 -10.09 16.32 13.39
CA GLU A 4 -10.67 17.34 12.54
C GLU A 4 -10.10 17.21 11.12
N ALA A 5 -10.95 16.84 10.17
CA ALA A 5 -10.63 16.86 8.75
C ALA A 5 -10.76 18.29 8.23
N THR A 6 -9.64 19.03 8.19
CA THR A 6 -9.57 20.33 7.54
C THR A 6 -9.06 20.18 6.11
N GLY A 7 -9.96 20.31 5.12
CA GLY A 7 -9.64 20.72 3.74
C GLY A 7 -9.26 19.60 2.74
N ASN A 8 -10.27 19.07 2.05
CA ASN A 8 -10.30 18.57 0.66
C ASN A 8 -9.01 17.99 0.05
N SER A 9 -8.38 17.01 0.68
CA SER A 9 -7.51 16.05 0.00
C SER A 9 -8.04 14.66 0.33
N GLN A 10 -9.06 14.22 -0.41
CA GLN A 10 -9.54 12.84 -0.30
C GLN A 10 -8.55 11.94 -1.03
N ILE A 11 -7.82 11.15 -0.25
CA ILE A 11 -7.02 10.03 -0.74
C ILE A 11 -7.89 8.80 -0.51
N GLU A 12 -8.05 7.97 -1.53
CA GLU A 12 -8.74 6.70 -1.44
C GLU A 12 -7.77 5.57 -1.81
N VAL A 13 -7.67 4.56 -0.95
CA VAL A 13 -6.81 3.40 -1.17
C VAL A 13 -7.69 2.16 -1.23
N HIS A 14 -7.62 1.47 -2.36
CA HIS A 14 -8.30 0.20 -2.56
C HIS A 14 -7.27 -0.89 -2.76
N ALA A 15 -7.33 -1.94 -1.94
CA ALA A 15 -6.49 -3.11 -2.13
C ALA A 15 -7.38 -4.32 -2.43
N SER A 16 -6.97 -5.14 -3.39
CA SER A 16 -7.61 -6.39 -3.75
C SER A 16 -6.55 -7.48 -3.87
N ALA A 17 -6.91 -8.72 -3.56
CA ALA A 17 -6.00 -9.83 -3.72
C ALA A 17 -6.64 -10.99 -4.51
N THR A 18 -5.82 -11.59 -5.37
CA THR A 18 -6.12 -12.80 -6.11
C THR A 18 -5.21 -13.90 -5.62
N VAL A 19 -5.79 -14.99 -5.12
CA VAL A 19 -5.05 -16.17 -4.69
C VAL A 19 -5.03 -17.19 -5.83
N LEU A 20 -3.83 -17.52 -6.30
CA LEU A 20 -3.56 -18.58 -7.28
C LEU A 20 -3.09 -19.84 -6.56
N ARG A 21 -2.85 -20.94 -7.30
CA ARG A 21 -2.50 -22.24 -6.70
C ARG A 21 -1.21 -22.24 -5.89
N ASP A 22 -0.22 -21.46 -6.29
CA ASP A 22 1.15 -21.44 -5.75
C ASP A 22 1.59 -20.04 -5.27
N ARG A 23 0.77 -19.01 -5.49
CA ARG A 23 1.07 -17.62 -5.13
C ARG A 23 -0.18 -16.82 -4.84
N ALA A 24 -0.03 -15.70 -4.13
CA ALA A 24 -1.05 -14.66 -4.08
C ALA A 24 -0.51 -13.36 -4.66
N GLU A 25 -1.36 -12.68 -5.41
CA GLU A 25 -1.11 -11.38 -6.04
C GLU A 25 -2.01 -10.35 -5.38
N ILE A 26 -1.43 -9.29 -4.82
CA ILE A 26 -2.16 -8.15 -4.28
C ILE A 26 -1.99 -6.99 -5.23
N THR A 27 -3.09 -6.36 -5.58
CA THR A 27 -3.13 -5.08 -6.29
C THR A 27 -3.57 -4.00 -5.33
N VAL A 28 -2.76 -2.96 -5.18
CA VAL A 28 -3.15 -1.72 -4.47
C VAL A 28 -3.35 -0.64 -5.52
N ASN A 29 -4.53 -0.03 -5.49
CA ASN A 29 -4.92 1.13 -6.29
C ASN A 29 -5.02 2.34 -5.36
N VAL A 30 -4.31 3.41 -5.71
CA VAL A 30 -4.34 4.67 -4.97
C VAL A 30 -4.98 5.74 -5.84
N PHE A 31 -6.01 6.41 -5.32
CA PHE A 31 -6.70 7.52 -5.98
C PHE A 31 -6.52 8.80 -5.17
N CYS A 32 -6.04 9.86 -5.82
CA CYS A 32 -5.97 11.18 -5.22
C CYS A 32 -7.06 12.06 -5.84
N ILE A 33 -8.00 12.55 -5.01
CA ILE A 33 -9.17 13.32 -5.48
C ILE A 33 -8.87 14.84 -5.50
N ALA A 34 -7.70 15.29 -5.04
CA ALA A 34 -7.29 16.70 -5.15
C ALA A 34 -5.79 16.90 -5.40
N ALA A 35 -5.45 18.06 -5.97
CA ALA A 35 -4.09 18.45 -6.33
C ALA A 35 -3.22 18.76 -5.09
N GLY A 36 -2.10 18.05 -4.96
CA GLY A 36 -1.03 18.35 -4.00
C GLY A 36 -0.08 17.16 -3.82
N CYS A 37 1.23 17.36 -4.03
CA CYS A 37 2.26 16.33 -3.80
C CYS A 37 2.56 16.21 -2.31
N PRO A 38 2.04 15.18 -1.64
CA PRO A 38 2.94 14.24 -0.96
C PRO A 38 2.26 12.89 -0.66
N SER A 39 2.30 11.91 -1.57
CA SER A 39 1.72 10.58 -1.29
C SER A 39 2.82 9.61 -0.87
N LEU A 40 2.90 9.34 0.43
CA LEU A 40 3.68 8.23 0.94
C LEU A 40 2.85 6.96 0.85
N VAL A 41 3.27 5.98 0.07
CA VAL A 41 2.72 4.61 0.16
C VAL A 41 3.62 3.79 1.06
N LEU A 42 3.11 3.38 2.22
CA LEU A 42 3.74 2.36 3.05
C LEU A 42 3.08 1.02 2.78
N LEU A 43 3.86 0.08 2.25
CA LEU A 43 3.45 -1.31 2.10
C LEU A 43 4.16 -2.15 3.15
N TYR A 44 3.38 -2.79 4.02
CA TYR A 44 3.92 -3.58 5.12
C TYR A 44 3.49 -5.03 5.02
N LEU A 45 4.44 -5.95 5.19
CA LEU A 45 4.22 -7.39 5.14
C LEU A 45 4.46 -8.04 6.50
N ASN A 46 3.42 -8.67 7.06
CA ASN A 46 3.55 -9.60 8.16
C ASN A 46 3.20 -11.01 7.68
N GLY A 47 4.12 -11.97 7.77
CA GLY A 47 3.84 -13.36 7.41
C GLY A 47 5.08 -14.24 7.45
N PRO A 48 4.97 -15.54 7.11
CA PRO A 48 6.09 -16.49 7.23
C PRO A 48 7.05 -16.47 6.02
N GLY A 49 6.78 -15.67 5.00
CA GLY A 49 7.55 -15.66 3.76
C GLY A 49 7.91 -14.27 3.28
N LYS A 50 8.74 -14.22 2.25
CA LYS A 50 9.08 -12.98 1.55
C LYS A 50 7.99 -12.63 0.55
N ALA A 51 7.78 -11.34 0.33
CA ALA A 51 6.97 -10.84 -0.77
C ALA A 51 7.84 -10.05 -1.74
N THR A 52 7.55 -10.15 -3.03
CA THR A 52 8.11 -9.25 -4.04
C THR A 52 7.07 -8.16 -4.31
N VAL A 53 7.44 -6.91 -4.05
CA VAL A 53 6.66 -5.72 -4.39
C VAL A 53 7.21 -5.15 -5.67
N ARG A 54 6.35 -5.02 -6.68
CA ARG A 54 6.66 -4.34 -7.94
C ARG A 54 5.84 -3.06 -8.03
N HIS A 55 6.52 -1.95 -8.30
CA HIS A 55 5.92 -0.64 -8.55
C HIS A 55 6.65 -0.03 -9.75
N GLU A 56 5.90 0.26 -10.82
CA GLU A 56 6.46 0.65 -12.12
C GLU A 56 7.58 -0.30 -12.62
N ARG A 57 8.83 0.19 -12.70
CA ARG A 57 10.03 -0.58 -13.08
C ARG A 57 10.82 -1.07 -11.88
N ASP A 58 10.46 -0.64 -10.67
CA ASP A 58 11.15 -0.99 -9.45
C ASP A 58 10.58 -2.27 -8.85
N VAL A 59 11.49 -3.15 -8.45
CA VAL A 59 11.18 -4.41 -7.79
C VAL A 59 11.93 -4.44 -6.47
N LYS A 60 11.18 -4.60 -5.37
CA LYS A 60 11.72 -4.71 -4.01
C LYS A 60 11.23 -5.99 -3.37
N THR A 61 12.10 -6.66 -2.63
CA THR A 61 11.73 -7.85 -1.84
C THR A 61 11.56 -7.44 -0.40
N LEU A 62 10.36 -7.67 0.14
CA LEU A 62 10.03 -7.53 1.55
C LEU A 62 10.22 -8.85 2.29
N SER A 63 10.90 -8.80 3.43
CA SER A 63 10.87 -9.86 4.44
C SER A 63 9.75 -9.58 5.45
N PRO A 64 9.41 -10.56 6.31
CA PRO A 64 8.46 -10.33 7.39
C PRO A 64 8.89 -9.18 8.30
N GLY A 65 8.00 -8.23 8.55
CA GLY A 65 8.29 -7.02 9.32
C GLY A 65 8.90 -5.88 8.49
N ASP A 66 9.21 -6.11 7.21
CA ASP A 66 9.70 -5.05 6.34
C ASP A 66 8.56 -4.18 5.82
N GLY A 67 8.86 -2.90 5.64
CA GLY A 67 8.02 -1.93 4.97
C GLY A 67 8.74 -1.31 3.78
N VAL A 68 8.02 -1.07 2.69
CA VAL A 68 8.51 -0.24 1.59
C VAL A 68 7.76 1.08 1.59
N VAL A 69 8.56 2.14 1.59
CA VAL A 69 8.15 3.52 1.40
C VAL A 69 8.34 3.87 -0.08
N VAL A 70 7.25 4.25 -0.74
CA VAL A 70 7.29 4.89 -2.04
C VAL A 70 6.77 6.32 -1.87
N ASN A 71 7.65 7.29 -2.09
CA ASN A 71 7.28 8.69 -2.15
C ASN A 71 7.06 9.03 -3.61
N ASN A 72 5.80 9.14 -4.01
CA ASN A 72 5.46 9.57 -5.35
C ASN A 72 4.41 10.68 -5.26
N CYS A 73 4.47 11.64 -6.17
CA CYS A 73 3.42 12.64 -6.27
C CYS A 73 2.27 12.06 -7.11
N MET A 74 1.48 11.21 -6.46
CA MET A 74 0.51 10.29 -7.08
C MET A 74 -0.82 10.95 -7.50
N CYS A 75 -0.82 12.23 -7.88
CA CYS A 75 -2.07 12.98 -8.10
C CYS A 75 -2.54 13.06 -9.56
N THR A 76 -1.82 12.45 -10.50
CA THR A 76 -2.21 12.50 -11.92
C THR A 76 -2.75 11.18 -12.48
N HIS A 77 -2.39 10.03 -11.89
CA HIS A 77 -2.81 8.71 -12.36
C HIS A 77 -2.98 7.74 -11.18
N PRO A 78 -3.88 6.74 -11.30
CA PRO A 78 -3.93 5.65 -10.34
C PRO A 78 -2.60 4.92 -10.29
N GLU A 79 -2.17 4.58 -9.08
CA GLU A 79 -0.89 3.92 -8.84
C GLU A 79 -1.12 2.46 -8.51
N PHE A 80 -0.28 1.61 -9.10
CA PHE A 80 -0.46 0.17 -9.07
C PHE A 80 0.75 -0.49 -8.41
N PHE A 81 0.50 -1.17 -7.30
CA PHE A 81 1.48 -2.03 -6.65
C PHE A 81 1.07 -3.47 -6.81
N GLU A 82 1.95 -4.28 -7.39
CA GLU A 82 1.78 -5.73 -7.46
C GLU A 82 2.63 -6.37 -6.36
N VAL A 83 1.99 -7.04 -5.41
CA VAL A 83 2.68 -7.77 -4.35
C VAL A 83 2.47 -9.25 -4.54
N ARG A 84 3.58 -9.97 -4.69
CA ARG A 84 3.59 -11.40 -4.91
C ARG A 84 4.18 -12.12 -3.71
N VAL A 85 3.44 -13.08 -3.16
CA VAL A 85 3.93 -14.02 -2.15
C VAL A 85 3.94 -15.43 -2.72
N ASP A 86 5.09 -16.11 -2.64
CA ASP A 86 5.32 -17.44 -3.25
C ASP A 86 5.35 -18.58 -2.20
N ARG A 87 4.84 -18.33 -1.00
CA ARG A 87 4.81 -19.32 0.08
C ARG A 87 3.43 -19.37 0.72
N LYS A 88 2.96 -20.59 0.99
CA LYS A 88 1.74 -20.85 1.75
C LYS A 88 1.88 -20.34 3.19
N GLY A 89 0.84 -19.69 3.68
CA GLY A 89 0.79 -19.11 5.00
C GLY A 89 -0.27 -18.04 5.16
N VAL A 90 -0.26 -17.43 6.34
CA VAL A 90 -1.08 -16.25 6.66
C VAL A 90 -0.23 -15.01 6.50
N TYR A 91 -0.70 -14.07 5.68
CA TYR A 91 -0.05 -12.78 5.46
C TYR A 91 -1.01 -11.65 5.78
N ALA A 92 -0.57 -10.69 6.59
CA ALA A 92 -1.25 -9.42 6.78
C ALA A 92 -0.50 -8.36 5.97
N PHE A 93 -1.26 -7.66 5.14
CA PHE A 93 -0.77 -6.59 4.29
C PHE A 93 -1.52 -5.30 4.60
N ALA A 94 -0.78 -4.21 4.76
CA ALA A 94 -1.33 -2.87 4.91
C ALA A 94 -0.73 -1.97 3.84
N ALA A 95 -1.60 -1.27 3.12
CA ALA A 95 -1.25 -0.15 2.28
C ALA A 95 -1.76 1.12 2.94
N ILE A 96 -0.86 1.98 3.38
CA ILE A 96 -1.20 3.28 4.00
C ILE A 96 -0.76 4.36 3.02
N VAL A 97 -1.67 5.26 2.67
CA VAL A 97 -1.36 6.40 1.83
C VAL A 97 -1.73 7.67 2.55
N GLY A 98 -0.78 8.60 2.70
CA GLY A 98 -1.05 9.85 3.38
C GLY A 98 -0.35 11.04 2.76
N LYS A 99 -0.98 12.20 2.97
CA LYS A 99 -0.47 13.53 2.68
C LYS A 99 0.54 13.94 3.76
N ILE A 100 1.82 14.03 3.42
CA ILE A 100 2.89 14.55 4.30
C ILE A 100 3.24 16.01 3.98
N GLU A 101 3.06 16.91 4.94
CA GLU A 101 3.53 18.30 4.83
C GLU A 101 4.63 18.55 5.86
N GLY A 102 5.88 18.66 5.41
CA GLY A 102 7.05 18.67 6.31
C GLY A 102 7.21 17.31 6.99
N ASP A 103 7.24 17.30 8.33
CA ASP A 103 7.34 16.07 9.14
C ASP A 103 5.98 15.58 9.67
N VAL A 104 4.86 16.12 9.14
CA VAL A 104 3.52 15.86 9.68
C VAL A 104 2.62 15.20 8.65
N ILE A 105 1.99 14.09 9.03
CA ILE A 105 0.90 13.45 8.27
C ILE A 105 -0.37 14.30 8.46
N LYS A 106 -0.86 14.91 7.38
CA LYS A 106 -2.05 15.78 7.38
C LYS A 106 -3.35 15.01 7.14
N SER A 107 -3.30 14.01 6.28
CA SER A 107 -4.40 13.09 6.00
C SER A 107 -3.83 11.74 5.60
N TYR A 108 -4.57 10.67 5.85
CA TYR A 108 -4.23 9.35 5.33
C TYR A 108 -5.48 8.51 5.12
N ASP A 109 -5.36 7.54 4.23
CA ASP A 109 -6.28 6.43 4.07
C ASP A 109 -5.48 5.12 4.06
N GLN A 110 -6.15 4.01 4.35
CA GLN A 110 -5.52 2.72 4.53
C GLN A 110 -6.40 1.59 4.02
N ALA A 111 -5.78 0.69 3.25
CA ALA A 111 -6.36 -0.59 2.89
C ALA A 111 -5.59 -1.72 3.58
N ASN A 112 -6.34 -2.66 4.17
CA ASN A 112 -5.78 -3.84 4.84
C ASN A 112 -6.27 -5.10 4.13
N ILE A 113 -5.36 -6.06 3.90
CA ILE A 113 -5.69 -7.38 3.38
C ILE A 113 -5.11 -8.43 4.31
N LEU A 114 -5.95 -9.36 4.74
CA LEU A 114 -5.52 -10.62 5.33
C LEU A 114 -5.59 -11.71 4.26
N LEU A 115 -4.44 -12.21 3.85
CA LEU A 115 -4.31 -13.34 2.95
C LEU A 115 -4.14 -14.61 3.77
N VAL A 116 -5.00 -15.59 3.53
CA VAL A 116 -4.85 -16.95 4.06
C VAL A 116 -4.70 -17.88 2.87
N PHE A 117 -3.47 -18.33 2.64
CA PHE A 117 -3.10 -19.17 1.50
C PHE A 117 -2.59 -20.53 2.01
N ASN A 118 -3.31 -21.62 1.70
CA ASN A 118 -3.03 -22.98 2.21
C ASN A 118 -2.52 -23.95 1.14
#